data_AF-A0A401JC45-F1
#
_entry.id   AF-A0A401JC45-F1
#
_cell.length_a   1.000
_cell.length_b   1.000
_cell.length_c   1.000
_cell.angle_alpha   90.00
_cell.angle_beta   90.00
_cell.angle_gamma   90.00
#
_symmetry.space_group_name_H-M   'P 1'
#
loop_
_entity.id
_entity.type
_entity.pdbx_description
1 polymer ?
#
loop_
_entity_poly.entity_id
_entity_poly.type
_entity_poly.pdbx_seq_one_letter_code
_entity_poly.pdbx_strand_id
1 'polypeptide(L)'
;MDVDVPHWLDMIENIEHERFLAESAKKIEGKENVEEKEALKAEVKKLNARAMEARMALHDLSEELPAGLETVMDVAQQTVAAFQSLDAARKKLAAATA
;
A
#
# COMPACT_ATOMS: atom_id res chain seq x y z
N MET A 1 -48.12 36.83 -14.94
CA MET A 1 -47.79 35.64 -15.75
C MET A 1 -46.90 34.86 -14.83
N ASP A 2 -47.51 34.10 -13.95
CA ASP A 2 -46.81 33.44 -12.85
C ASP A 2 -47.15 31.98 -13.01
N VAL A 3 -46.24 31.28 -13.68
CA VAL A 3 -46.30 29.85 -13.84
C VAL A 3 -45.83 29.28 -12.51
N ASP A 4 -46.78 29.01 -11.62
CA ASP A 4 -46.50 28.38 -10.33
C ASP A 4 -46.05 26.94 -10.61
N VAL A 5 -44.73 26.72 -10.59
CA VAL A 5 -44.11 25.43 -10.83
C VAL A 5 -44.28 24.59 -9.56
N PRO A 6 -44.98 23.44 -9.61
CA PRO A 6 -45.26 22.67 -8.42
C PRO A 6 -43.98 22.10 -7.74
N HIS A 7 -43.82 22.36 -6.44
CA HIS A 7 -42.70 21.95 -5.58
C HIS A 7 -42.36 20.43 -5.60
N TRP A 8 -43.25 19.57 -6.08
CA TRP A 8 -42.97 18.12 -6.14
C TRP A 8 -41.93 17.74 -7.21
N LEU A 9 -41.65 18.62 -8.19
CA LEU A 9 -40.58 18.39 -9.18
C LEU A 9 -39.18 18.55 -8.57
N ASP A 10 -39.00 19.49 -7.64
CA ASP A 10 -37.73 19.75 -6.94
C ASP A 10 -37.32 18.60 -6.00
N MET A 11 -38.31 17.85 -5.48
CA MET A 11 -38.07 16.78 -4.52
C MET A 11 -37.66 15.45 -5.18
N ILE A 12 -38.00 15.26 -6.46
CA ILE A 12 -37.65 14.05 -7.23
C ILE A 12 -36.21 14.14 -7.75
N GLU A 13 -35.79 15.30 -8.26
CA GLU A 13 -34.41 15.52 -8.71
C GLU A 13 -33.40 15.38 -7.56
N ASN A 14 -33.77 15.81 -6.34
CA ASN A 14 -32.86 15.76 -5.19
C ASN A 14 -32.58 14.30 -4.73
N ILE A 15 -33.56 13.39 -4.84
CA ILE A 15 -33.39 11.97 -4.43
C ILE A 15 -32.54 11.19 -5.44
N GLU A 16 -32.74 11.40 -6.74
CA GLU A 16 -31.93 10.73 -7.77
C GLU A 16 -30.50 11.26 -7.79
N HIS A 17 -30.30 12.56 -7.60
CA HIS A 17 -28.98 13.17 -7.52
C HIS A 17 -28.21 12.71 -6.26
N GLU A 18 -28.87 12.64 -5.09
CA GLU A 18 -28.25 12.10 -3.87
C GLU A 18 -27.85 10.62 -4.04
N ARG A 19 -28.66 9.81 -4.71
CA ARG A 19 -28.31 8.41 -5.05
C ARG A 19 -27.11 8.33 -5.98
N PHE A 20 -27.05 9.18 -7.01
CA PHE A 20 -25.91 9.24 -7.93
C PHE A 20 -24.61 9.65 -7.21
N LEU A 21 -24.67 10.63 -6.31
CA LEU A 21 -23.53 11.02 -5.47
C LEU A 21 -23.10 9.88 -4.56
N ALA A 22 -24.04 9.16 -3.94
CA ALA A 22 -23.74 8.01 -3.09
C ALA A 22 -23.11 6.85 -3.88
N GLU A 23 -23.60 6.55 -5.09
CA GLU A 23 -23.00 5.54 -5.98
C GLU A 23 -21.60 5.96 -6.44
N SER A 24 -21.43 7.24 -6.80
CA SER A 24 -20.14 7.80 -7.20
C SER A 24 -19.12 7.75 -6.06
N ALA A 25 -19.54 8.10 -4.84
CA ALA A 25 -18.70 8.01 -3.64
C ALA A 25 -18.30 6.55 -3.36
N LYS A 26 -19.25 5.61 -3.43
CA LYS A 26 -18.97 4.17 -3.23
C LYS A 26 -18.03 3.60 -4.29
N LYS A 27 -18.12 4.10 -5.53
CA LYS A 27 -17.21 3.73 -6.62
C LYS A 27 -15.80 4.30 -6.44
N ILE A 28 -15.68 5.51 -5.90
CA ILE A 28 -14.39 6.12 -5.57
C ILE A 28 -13.74 5.38 -4.41
N GLU A 29 -14.47 5.09 -3.35
CA GLU A 29 -13.99 4.31 -2.19
C GLU A 29 -13.51 2.92 -2.61
N GLY A 30 -14.27 2.22 -3.47
CA GLY A 30 -13.85 0.94 -4.02
C GLY A 30 -12.60 1.02 -4.89
N LYS A 31 -12.41 2.12 -5.64
CA LYS A 31 -11.21 2.36 -6.45
C LYS A 31 -9.99 2.66 -5.57
N GLU A 32 -10.15 3.46 -4.53
CA GLU A 32 -9.08 3.81 -3.57
C GLU A 32 -8.55 2.57 -2.86
N ASN A 33 -9.44 1.68 -2.41
CA ASN A 33 -9.07 0.42 -1.77
C ASN A 33 -8.30 -0.54 -2.73
N VAL A 34 -8.60 -0.49 -4.03
CA VAL A 34 -7.83 -1.26 -5.04
C VAL A 34 -6.43 -0.68 -5.24
N GLU A 35 -6.32 0.64 -5.37
CA GLU A 35 -5.02 1.33 -5.52
C GLU A 35 -4.11 1.12 -4.29
N GLU A 36 -4.68 1.17 -3.07
CA GLU A 36 -3.94 0.91 -1.83
C GLU A 36 -3.38 -0.52 -1.78
N LYS A 37 -4.16 -1.52 -2.20
CA LYS A 37 -3.69 -2.92 -2.27
C LYS A 37 -2.58 -3.11 -3.29
N GLU A 38 -2.67 -2.47 -4.45
CA GLU A 38 -1.61 -2.52 -5.46
C GLU A 38 -0.34 -1.81 -5.00
N ALA A 39 -0.47 -0.68 -4.29
CA ALA A 39 0.67 0.00 -3.66
C ALA A 39 1.37 -0.88 -2.61
N LEU A 40 0.61 -1.57 -1.75
CA LEU A 40 1.17 -2.51 -0.76
C LEU A 40 1.89 -3.69 -1.42
N LYS A 41 1.37 -4.25 -2.52
CA LYS A 41 2.07 -5.30 -3.29
C LYS A 41 3.38 -4.80 -3.87
N ALA A 42 3.38 -3.60 -4.44
CA ALA A 42 4.59 -2.98 -5.00
C ALA A 42 5.65 -2.73 -3.91
N GLU A 43 5.23 -2.26 -2.73
CA GLU A 43 6.10 -2.07 -1.57
C GLU A 43 6.73 -3.40 -1.10
N VAL A 44 5.92 -4.46 -0.96
CA VAL A 44 6.43 -5.80 -0.59
C VAL A 44 7.46 -6.30 -1.60
N LYS A 45 7.22 -6.10 -2.91
CA LYS A 45 8.17 -6.50 -3.95
C LYS A 45 9.50 -5.73 -3.83
N LYS A 46 9.44 -4.42 -3.58
CA LYS A 46 10.62 -3.58 -3.36
C LYS A 46 11.42 -4.02 -2.13
N LEU A 47 10.73 -4.28 -1.02
CA LEU A 47 11.36 -4.74 0.23
C LEU A 47 11.96 -6.15 0.08
N ASN A 48 11.35 -7.01 -0.73
CA ASN A 48 11.90 -8.34 -1.01
C ASN A 48 13.24 -8.24 -1.77
N ALA A 49 13.29 -7.40 -2.82
CA ALA A 49 14.54 -7.15 -3.54
C ALA A 49 15.64 -6.65 -2.60
N ARG A 50 15.32 -5.68 -1.73
CA ARG A 50 16.25 -5.14 -0.73
C ARG A 50 16.72 -6.19 0.29
N ALA A 51 15.82 -7.07 0.76
CA ALA A 51 16.18 -8.13 1.69
C ALA A 51 17.10 -9.18 1.03
N MET A 52 16.87 -9.50 -0.24
CA MET A 52 17.75 -10.40 -1.00
C MET A 52 19.12 -9.78 -1.24
N GLU A 53 19.18 -8.49 -1.60
CA GLU A 53 20.44 -7.75 -1.74
C GLU A 53 21.24 -7.73 -0.43
N ALA A 54 20.59 -7.39 0.69
CA ALA A 54 21.23 -7.38 2.00
C ALA A 54 21.68 -8.78 2.46
N ARG A 55 21.00 -9.84 2.01
CA ARG A 55 21.44 -11.23 2.25
C ARG A 55 22.72 -11.55 1.45
N MET A 56 22.77 -11.16 0.18
CA MET A 56 23.97 -11.38 -0.65
C MET A 56 25.16 -10.60 -0.10
N ALA A 57 24.97 -9.33 0.26
CA ALA A 57 26.03 -8.52 0.87
C ALA A 57 26.62 -9.16 2.15
N LEU A 58 25.76 -9.75 2.99
CA LEU A 58 26.23 -10.46 4.20
C LEU A 58 26.97 -11.76 3.86
N HIS A 59 26.51 -12.49 2.84
CA HIS A 59 27.18 -13.69 2.35
C HIS A 59 28.58 -13.36 1.83
N ASP A 60 28.69 -12.38 0.94
CA ASP A 60 29.95 -11.99 0.32
C ASP A 60 30.94 -11.47 1.38
N LEU A 61 30.46 -10.65 2.33
CA LEU A 61 31.28 -10.20 3.46
C LEU A 61 31.82 -11.36 4.29
N SER A 62 31.04 -12.43 4.47
CA SER A 62 31.48 -13.60 5.24
C SER A 62 32.57 -14.42 4.53
N GLU A 63 32.62 -14.37 3.19
CA GLU A 63 33.67 -15.01 2.39
C GLU A 63 34.96 -14.19 2.34
N GLU A 64 34.88 -12.86 2.49
CA GLU A 64 36.03 -11.95 2.39
C GLU A 64 36.82 -11.78 3.70
N LEU A 65 36.33 -12.32 4.82
CA LEU A 65 37.01 -12.20 6.12
C LEU A 65 38.45 -12.74 6.08
N PRO A 66 39.44 -12.02 6.67
CA PRO A 66 39.28 -10.94 7.65
C PRO A 66 39.11 -9.53 7.06
N ALA A 67 39.04 -9.35 5.73
CA ALA A 67 38.76 -8.04 5.15
C ALA A 67 37.32 -7.60 5.48
N GLY A 68 37.14 -6.33 5.86
CA GLY A 68 35.82 -5.77 6.17
C GLY A 68 35.23 -6.17 7.53
N LEU A 69 36.04 -6.76 8.43
CA LEU A 69 35.62 -7.21 9.78
C LEU A 69 34.92 -6.10 10.59
N GLU A 70 35.34 -4.85 10.40
CA GLU A 70 34.77 -3.66 11.03
C GLU A 70 33.32 -3.38 10.60
N THR A 71 32.91 -3.85 9.42
CA THR A 71 31.57 -3.60 8.85
C THR A 71 30.57 -4.74 9.11
N VAL A 72 31.03 -5.87 9.67
CA VAL A 72 30.20 -7.07 9.88
C VAL A 72 28.94 -6.79 10.68
N MET A 73 29.05 -6.00 11.75
CA MET A 73 27.89 -5.65 12.58
C MET A 73 26.91 -4.77 11.82
N ASP A 74 27.41 -3.81 11.03
CA ASP A 74 26.56 -2.91 10.26
C ASP A 74 25.82 -3.65 9.16
N VAL A 75 26.50 -4.52 8.42
CA VAL A 75 25.88 -5.33 7.36
C VAL A 75 24.87 -6.29 7.96
N ALA A 76 25.20 -6.99 9.05
CA ALA A 76 24.27 -7.89 9.72
C ALA A 76 23.01 -7.15 10.23
N GLN A 77 23.16 -5.96 10.83
CA GLN A 77 22.03 -5.15 11.27
C GLN A 77 21.15 -4.71 10.10
N GLN A 78 21.77 -4.29 8.98
CA GLN A 78 21.03 -3.91 7.78
C GLN A 78 20.24 -5.08 7.19
N THR A 79 20.83 -6.28 7.15
CA THR A 79 20.12 -7.50 6.72
C THR A 79 18.92 -7.77 7.62
N VAL A 80 19.09 -7.75 8.95
CA VAL A 80 18.00 -7.97 9.90
C VAL A 80 16.88 -6.94 9.71
N ALA A 81 17.22 -5.65 9.61
CA ALA A 81 16.25 -4.58 9.42
C ALA A 81 15.47 -4.71 8.10
N ALA A 82 16.14 -5.14 7.02
CA ALA A 82 15.51 -5.38 5.73
C ALA A 82 14.47 -6.52 5.79
N PHE A 83 14.81 -7.64 6.45
CA PHE A 83 13.88 -8.76 6.63
C PHE A 83 12.72 -8.41 7.58
N GLN A 84 12.96 -7.65 8.65
CA GLN A 84 11.88 -7.17 9.53
C GLN A 84 10.89 -6.26 8.79
N SER A 85 11.42 -5.35 7.95
CA SER A 85 10.58 -4.47 7.13
C SER A 85 9.74 -5.27 6.13
N LEU A 86 10.34 -6.28 5.48
CA LEU A 86 9.64 -7.18 4.57
C LEU A 86 8.53 -7.96 5.27
N ASP A 87 8.78 -8.49 6.47
CA ASP A 87 7.78 -9.24 7.24
C ASP A 87 6.62 -8.34 7.67
N ALA A 88 6.90 -7.12 8.14
CA ALA A 88 5.89 -6.13 8.48
C ALA A 88 5.00 -5.77 7.27
N ALA A 89 5.60 -5.55 6.10
CA ALA A 89 4.85 -5.25 4.88
C ALA A 89 4.00 -6.44 4.41
N ARG A 90 4.51 -7.68 4.53
CA ARG A 90 3.74 -8.90 4.23
C ARG A 90 2.54 -9.07 5.15
N LYS A 91 2.69 -8.77 6.44
CA LYS A 91 1.57 -8.78 7.41
C LYS A 91 0.51 -7.74 7.07
N LYS A 92 0.92 -6.52 6.70
CA LYS A 92 -0.01 -5.47 6.24
C LYS A 92 -0.77 -5.90 4.99
N LEU A 93 -0.06 -6.45 4.00
CA LEU A 93 -0.68 -6.93 2.77
C LEU A 93 -1.68 -8.07 3.06
N ALA A 94 -1.31 -9.03 3.91
CA ALA A 94 -2.19 -10.13 4.30
C ALA A 94 -3.47 -9.62 4.97
N ALA A 95 -3.37 -8.64 5.88
CA ALA A 95 -4.51 -8.02 6.54
C ALA A 95 -5.42 -7.24 5.57
N ALA A 96 -4.86 -6.63 4.52
CA ALA A 96 -5.62 -5.91 3.49
C ALA A 96 -6.30 -6.85 2.46
N THR A 97 -5.86 -8.11 2.39
CA THR A 97 -6.39 -9.12 1.45
C THR A 97 -7.27 -10.18 2.10
N ALA A 98 -7.31 -10.25 3.44
CA ALA A 98 -8.20 -11.13 4.21
C ALA A 98 -9.63 -10.60 4.23
#